data_AF-A0A4P9EBQ9-F1
#
_entry.id   AF-A0A4P9EBQ9-F1
#
_cell.length_a   1.000
_cell.length_b   1.000
_cell.length_c   1.000
_cell.angle_alpha   90.00
_cell.angle_beta   90.00
_cell.angle_gamma   90.00
#
_symmetry.space_group_name_H-M   'P 1'
#
loop_
_entity.id
_entity.type
_entity.pdbx_description
1 polymer ?
#
loop_
_entity_poly.entity_id
_entity_poly.type
_entity_poly.pdbx_seq_one_letter_code
_entity_poly.pdbx_strand_id
1 'polypeptide(L)'
;MTKYIENVNVYLSQMKIKQTYISLKTGIDGKKLSRILTGVQDINSTDMEKIASALGKKMDFFMKDSFFIPQISDYTQEKIAFYAGNPTERQNEIAGKLENLMENIDEVMSAKHRFMNISKE
;
A
#
# COMPACT_ATOMS: atom_id res chain seq x y z
N MET A 1 -10.24 6.81 -21.55
CA MET A 1 -9.28 6.27 -20.57
C MET A 1 -8.47 5.21 -21.31
N THR A 2 -7.15 5.10 -21.08
CA THR A 2 -6.34 4.09 -21.77
C THR A 2 -6.52 2.73 -21.09
N LYS A 3 -6.40 1.64 -21.85
CA LYS A 3 -6.56 0.26 -21.34
C LYS A 3 -5.63 -0.05 -20.15
N TYR A 4 -4.43 0.51 -20.18
CA TYR A 4 -3.49 0.47 -19.07
C TYR A 4 -4.09 1.01 -17.77
N ILE A 5 -4.71 2.21 -17.82
CA ILE A 5 -5.28 2.86 -16.64
C ILE A 5 -6.50 2.10 -16.13
N GLU A 6 -7.32 1.57 -17.03
CA GLU A 6 -8.45 0.71 -16.66
C GLU A 6 -7.97 -0.52 -15.89
N ASN A 7 -6.97 -1.23 -16.41
CA ASN A 7 -6.39 -2.40 -15.75
C ASN A 7 -5.72 -2.05 -14.41
N VAL A 8 -5.02 -0.92 -14.32
CA VAL A 8 -4.46 -0.42 -13.05
C VAL A 8 -5.59 -0.15 -12.04
N ASN A 9 -6.65 0.55 -12.43
CA ASN A 9 -7.77 0.86 -11.54
C ASN A 9 -8.47 -0.40 -11.02
N VAL A 10 -8.68 -1.40 -11.89
CA VAL A 10 -9.23 -2.71 -11.49
C VAL A 10 -8.31 -3.39 -10.47
N TYR A 11 -6.99 -3.38 -10.70
CA TYR A 11 -6.01 -3.96 -9.80
C TYR A 11 -6.01 -3.29 -8.43
N LEU A 12 -6.01 -1.96 -8.38
CA LEU A 12 -6.06 -1.20 -7.14
C LEU A 12 -7.33 -1.51 -6.34
N SER A 13 -8.47 -1.60 -7.02
CA SER A 13 -9.76 -1.89 -6.39
C SER A 13 -9.82 -3.31 -5.81
N GLN A 14 -9.35 -4.32 -6.56
CA GLN A 14 -9.38 -5.71 -6.12
C GLN A 14 -8.35 -6.02 -5.03
N MET A 15 -7.14 -5.47 -5.16
CA MET A 15 -6.08 -5.62 -4.15
C MET A 15 -6.22 -4.67 -2.96
N LYS A 16 -7.25 -3.81 -2.95
CA LYS A 16 -7.49 -2.77 -1.91
C LYS A 16 -6.29 -1.84 -1.68
N ILE A 17 -5.56 -1.53 -2.74
CA ILE A 17 -4.39 -0.65 -2.69
C ILE A 17 -4.84 0.80 -2.82
N LYS A 18 -4.46 1.64 -1.85
CA LYS A 18 -4.75 3.08 -1.88
C LYS A 18 -3.86 3.79 -2.90
N GLN A 19 -4.40 4.77 -3.62
CA GLN A 19 -3.64 5.60 -4.56
C GLN A 19 -2.44 6.30 -3.90
N THR A 20 -2.54 6.69 -2.63
CA THR A 20 -1.46 7.32 -1.86
C THR A 20 -0.21 6.45 -1.80
N TYR A 21 -0.36 5.12 -1.83
CA TYR A 21 0.75 4.17 -1.90
C TYR A 21 1.57 4.34 -3.18
N ILE A 22 0.90 4.41 -4.34
CA ILE A 22 1.58 4.59 -5.62
C ILE A 22 2.31 5.93 -5.65
N SER A 23 1.67 7.00 -5.18
CA SER A 23 2.29 8.33 -5.09
C SER A 23 3.58 8.28 -4.26
N LEU A 24 3.53 7.66 -3.07
CA LEU A 24 4.69 7.50 -2.19
C LEU A 24 5.80 6.66 -2.84
N LYS A 25 5.45 5.55 -3.50
CA LYS A 25 6.42 4.60 -4.06
C LYS A 25 7.08 5.10 -5.34
N THR A 26 6.36 5.89 -6.15
CA THR A 26 6.81 6.38 -7.45
C THR A 26 7.40 7.80 -7.41
N GLY A 27 7.10 8.56 -6.35
CA GLY A 27 7.41 10.00 -6.26
C GLY A 27 6.51 10.87 -7.14
N ILE A 28 5.46 10.30 -7.77
CA ILE A 28 4.50 11.07 -8.56
C ILE A 28 3.60 11.86 -7.60
N ASP A 29 3.46 13.16 -7.84
CA ASP A 29 2.55 14.02 -7.07
C ASP A 29 1.12 13.43 -7.04
N GLY A 30 0.50 13.43 -5.86
CA GLY A 30 -0.81 12.83 -5.65
C GLY A 30 -1.92 13.42 -6.52
N LYS A 31 -1.86 14.74 -6.81
CA LYS A 31 -2.84 15.40 -7.69
C LYS A 31 -2.59 15.01 -9.15
N LYS A 32 -1.33 14.97 -9.58
CA LYS A 32 -0.97 14.45 -10.92
C LYS A 32 -1.45 13.01 -11.10
N LEU A 33 -1.17 12.13 -10.13
CA LEU A 33 -1.61 10.74 -10.17
C LEU A 33 -3.14 10.63 -10.21
N SER A 34 -3.85 11.47 -9.45
CA SER A 34 -5.32 11.49 -9.46
C SER A 34 -5.88 11.83 -10.84
N ARG A 35 -5.33 12.88 -11.49
CA ARG A 35 -5.72 13.27 -12.85
C ARG A 35 -5.42 12.17 -13.87
N ILE A 36 -4.32 11.45 -13.71
CA ILE A 36 -3.97 10.31 -14.56
C ILE A 36 -4.97 9.16 -14.40
N LEU A 37 -5.24 8.73 -13.15
CA LEU A 37 -6.13 7.60 -12.87
C LEU A 37 -7.60 7.90 -13.21
N THR A 38 -8.00 9.18 -13.19
CA THR A 38 -9.34 9.64 -13.62
C THR A 38 -9.43 9.93 -15.12
N GLY A 39 -8.30 9.86 -15.86
CA GLY A 39 -8.25 10.09 -17.30
C GLY A 39 -8.36 11.56 -17.71
N VAL A 40 -8.22 12.50 -16.77
CA VAL A 40 -8.13 13.95 -17.03
C VAL A 40 -6.80 14.32 -17.69
N GLN A 41 -5.74 13.58 -17.35
CA GLN A 41 -4.40 13.80 -17.89
C GLN A 41 -3.89 12.52 -18.54
N ASP A 42 -3.32 12.64 -19.73
CA ASP A 42 -2.65 11.53 -20.40
C ASP A 42 -1.40 11.09 -19.65
N ILE A 43 -1.18 9.77 -19.64
CA ILE A 43 -0.04 9.14 -19.00
C ILE A 43 1.07 8.91 -20.03
N ASN A 44 2.32 9.23 -19.67
CA ASN A 44 3.50 8.93 -20.48
C ASN A 44 4.10 7.57 -20.11
N SER A 45 4.97 7.04 -20.98
CA SER A 45 5.62 5.73 -20.79
C SER A 45 6.39 5.62 -19.46
N THR A 46 7.13 6.67 -19.07
CA THR A 46 7.89 6.68 -17.81
C THR A 46 6.99 6.56 -16.59
N ASP A 47 5.85 7.26 -16.57
CA ASP A 47 4.86 7.16 -15.50
C ASP A 47 4.20 5.77 -15.51
N MET A 48 3.95 5.16 -16.67
CA MET A 48 3.46 3.77 -16.77
C MET A 48 4.46 2.77 -16.16
N GLU A 49 5.74 2.87 -16.47
CA GLU A 49 6.75 1.99 -15.90
C GLU A 49 6.88 2.15 -14.39
N LYS A 50 6.85 3.40 -13.89
CA LYS A 50 6.90 3.69 -12.46
C LYS A 50 5.71 3.09 -11.72
N ILE A 51 4.50 3.30 -12.23
CA ILE A 51 3.28 2.78 -11.60
C ILE A 51 3.30 1.24 -11.61
N ALA A 52 3.66 0.62 -12.73
CA ALA A 52 3.73 -0.84 -12.82
C ALA A 52 4.77 -1.41 -11.84
N SER A 53 5.96 -0.81 -11.80
CA SER A 53 7.04 -1.20 -10.90
C SER A 53 6.67 -1.02 -9.43
N ALA A 54 5.95 0.06 -9.09
CA ALA A 54 5.43 0.27 -7.73
C ALA A 54 4.42 -0.81 -7.32
N LEU A 55 3.68 -1.37 -8.27
CA LEU A 55 2.75 -2.49 -8.06
C LEU A 55 3.43 -3.86 -8.16
N GLY A 56 4.75 -3.91 -8.35
CA GLY A 56 5.52 -5.15 -8.46
C GLY A 56 5.23 -5.95 -9.73
N LYS A 57 4.77 -5.30 -10.80
CA LYS A 57 4.45 -5.91 -12.09
C LYS A 57 5.23 -5.22 -13.20
N LYS A 58 5.35 -5.88 -14.35
CA LYS A 58 5.86 -5.25 -15.57
C LYS A 58 4.77 -4.40 -16.22
N MET A 59 5.15 -3.37 -16.98
CA MET A 59 4.22 -2.54 -17.74
C MET A 59 3.28 -3.38 -18.61
N ASP A 60 3.83 -4.38 -19.31
CA ASP A 60 3.08 -5.30 -20.17
C ASP A 60 1.92 -6.01 -19.47
N PHE A 61 2.03 -6.25 -18.16
CA PHE A 61 0.97 -6.89 -17.38
C PHE A 61 -0.34 -6.10 -17.44
N PHE A 62 -0.26 -4.78 -17.36
CA PHE A 62 -1.41 -3.88 -17.42
C PHE A 62 -1.79 -3.50 -18.85
N MET A 63 -0.98 -3.82 -19.85
CA MET A 63 -1.30 -3.61 -21.28
C MET A 63 -2.06 -4.79 -21.91
N LYS A 64 -2.20 -5.92 -21.21
CA LYS A 64 -2.86 -7.11 -21.75
C LYS A 64 -4.33 -6.86 -22.08
N ASP A 65 -4.77 -7.45 -23.19
CA ASP A 65 -6.18 -7.38 -23.59
C ASP A 65 -7.10 -8.14 -22.66
N SER A 66 -6.68 -9.35 -22.25
CA SER A 66 -7.29 -10.12 -21.17
C SER A 66 -6.54 -9.87 -19.87
N PHE A 67 -7.18 -9.13 -18.97
CA PHE A 67 -6.66 -8.81 -17.66
C PHE A 67 -7.37 -9.63 -16.59
N PHE A 68 -6.65 -10.62 -16.04
CA PHE A 68 -7.15 -11.45 -14.95
C PHE A 68 -6.29 -11.23 -13.71
N ILE A 69 -6.96 -10.98 -12.60
CA ILE A 69 -6.35 -10.93 -11.28
C ILE A 69 -6.92 -12.13 -10.53
N PRO A 70 -6.07 -13.01 -9.98
CA PRO A 70 -6.53 -14.10 -9.13
C PRO A 70 -7.39 -13.54 -8.00
N GLN A 71 -8.62 -14.05 -7.87
CA GLN A 71 -9.52 -13.68 -6.78
C GLN A 71 -8.85 -14.01 -5.45
N ILE A 72 -8.77 -13.02 -4.56
CA ILE A 72 -8.30 -13.18 -3.18
C ILE A 72 -9.46 -13.78 -2.35
N SER A 73 -10.09 -14.86 -2.84
CA SER A 73 -11.19 -15.50 -2.11
C SER A 73 -10.70 -16.47 -1.04
N ASP A 74 -9.41 -16.88 -1.07
CA ASP A 74 -8.90 -17.94 -0.19
C ASP A 74 -7.54 -17.64 0.46
N TYR A 75 -6.93 -16.48 0.19
CA TYR A 75 -5.75 -16.03 0.93
C TYR A 75 -6.19 -15.25 2.16
N THR A 76 -6.42 -16.00 3.24
CA THR A 76 -6.36 -15.58 4.64
C THR A 76 -6.63 -14.09 4.90
N GLN A 77 -7.84 -13.84 5.38
CA GLN A 77 -8.44 -12.58 5.82
C GLN A 77 -7.58 -11.71 6.78
N GLU A 78 -6.37 -12.12 7.13
CA GLU A 78 -5.45 -11.47 8.07
C GLU A 78 -4.09 -11.10 7.46
N LYS A 79 -3.76 -11.56 6.25
CA LYS A 79 -2.52 -11.15 5.56
C LYS A 79 -2.87 -10.13 4.49
N ILE A 80 -3.14 -8.91 4.96
CA ILE A 80 -3.10 -7.73 4.10
C ILE A 80 -1.79 -7.81 3.29
N ALA A 81 -1.92 -7.94 1.96
CA ALA A 81 -0.85 -7.99 0.98
C ALA A 81 -0.08 -6.65 0.86
N PHE A 82 0.06 -5.94 1.97
CA PHE A 82 1.08 -4.92 2.14
C PHE A 82 2.38 -5.67 2.32
N TYR A 83 3.14 -5.79 1.24
CA TYR A 83 4.60 -5.79 1.14
C TYR A 83 4.95 -6.54 -0.14
N ALA A 84 5.65 -5.85 -1.03
CA ALA A 84 6.30 -6.45 -2.18
C ALA A 84 7.33 -7.46 -1.66
N GLY A 85 6.95 -8.75 -1.60
CA GLY A 85 7.78 -9.85 -1.12
C GLY A 85 7.35 -10.42 0.23
N ASN A 86 7.76 -11.67 0.51
CA ASN A 86 7.61 -12.27 1.83
C ASN A 86 8.29 -11.35 2.86
N PRO A 87 7.63 -11.02 3.99
CA PRO A 87 8.26 -10.20 5.02
C PRO A 87 9.53 -10.90 5.51
N THR A 88 10.61 -10.13 5.63
CA THR A 88 11.84 -10.63 6.24
C THR A 88 11.60 -10.97 7.70
N GLU A 89 12.44 -11.83 8.28
CA GLU A 89 12.37 -12.18 9.71
C GLU A 89 12.29 -10.93 10.61
N ARG A 90 13.11 -9.93 10.31
CA ARG A 90 13.10 -8.63 10.99
C ARG A 90 11.77 -7.88 10.87
N GLN A 91 11.09 -7.97 9.73
CA GLN A 91 9.79 -7.33 9.55
C GLN A 91 8.69 -8.03 10.35
N ASN A 92 8.75 -9.36 10.46
CA ASN A 92 7.84 -10.12 11.32
C ASN A 92 8.08 -9.81 12.81
N GLU A 93 9.34 -9.69 13.23
CA GLU A 93 9.65 -9.25 14.60
C GLU A 93 9.11 -7.85 14.90
N ILE A 94 9.23 -6.91 13.96
CA ILE A 94 8.70 -5.55 14.12
C ILE A 94 7.18 -5.58 14.21
N ALA A 95 6.51 -6.38 13.36
CA ALA A 95 5.07 -6.52 13.39
C ALA A 95 4.58 -7.07 14.75
N GLY A 96 5.20 -8.15 15.26
CA GLY A 96 4.86 -8.70 16.57
C GLY A 96 5.13 -7.73 17.72
N LYS A 97 6.19 -6.93 17.65
CA LYS A 97 6.45 -5.86 18.64
C LYS A 97 5.37 -4.76 18.60
N LEU A 98 4.88 -4.41 17.42
CA LEU A 98 3.80 -3.43 17.27
C LEU A 98 2.48 -3.97 17.79
N GLU A 99 2.16 -5.23 17.52
CA GLU A 99 0.98 -5.92 18.05
C GLU A 99 0.99 -5.93 19.58
N ASN A 100 2.09 -6.39 20.18
CA ASN A 100 2.26 -6.37 21.64
C ASN A 100 2.13 -4.95 22.22
N LEU A 101 2.64 -3.92 21.51
CA LEU A 101 2.49 -2.53 21.95
C LEU A 101 1.03 -2.07 21.89
N MET A 102 0.27 -2.46 20.86
CA MET A 102 -1.16 -2.11 20.76
C MET A 102 -1.97 -2.79 21.84
N GLU A 103 -1.69 -4.05 22.16
CA GLU A 103 -2.37 -4.80 23.21
C GLU A 103 -2.14 -4.21 24.61
N ASN A 104 -0.96 -3.64 24.86
CA ASN A 104 -0.56 -3.09 26.15
C ASN A 104 -0.45 -1.55 26.13
N ILE A 105 -1.08 -0.89 25.15
CA ILE A 105 -0.90 0.56 24.93
C ILE A 105 -1.45 1.38 26.10
N ASP A 106 -2.51 0.89 26.74
CA ASP A 106 -3.13 1.48 27.91
C ASP A 106 -2.20 1.43 29.13
N GLU A 107 -1.52 0.31 29.37
CA GLU A 107 -0.54 0.16 30.44
C GLU A 107 0.69 1.06 30.19
N VAL A 108 1.20 1.07 28.95
CA VAL A 108 2.34 1.92 28.56
C VAL A 108 1.99 3.41 28.68
N MET A 109 0.81 3.83 28.22
CA MET A 109 0.38 5.23 28.30
C MET A 109 0.03 5.64 29.73
N SER A 110 -0.52 4.73 30.53
CA SER A 110 -0.77 4.94 31.96
C SER A 110 0.55 5.05 32.74
N ALA A 111 1.53 4.20 32.43
CA ALA A 111 2.87 4.28 33.01
C ALA A 111 3.56 5.60 32.61
N LYS A 112 3.46 6.03 31.34
CA LYS A 112 3.95 7.34 30.89
C LYS A 112 3.33 8.48 31.70
N HIS A 113 2.03 8.44 31.95
CA HIS A 113 1.37 9.45 32.78
C HIS A 113 1.90 9.45 34.21
N ARG A 114 2.18 8.28 34.80
CA ARG A 114 2.84 8.17 36.11
C ARG A 114 4.25 8.77 36.08
N PHE A 115 5.09 8.39 35.12
CA PHE A 115 6.44 8.94 34.98
C PHE A 115 6.47 10.47 34.81
N MET A 116 5.54 11.02 34.04
CA MET A 116 5.46 12.47 33.81
C MET A 116 4.95 13.26 35.02
N ASN A 117 4.28 12.59 35.98
CA ASN A 117 3.74 13.22 37.18
C ASN A 117 4.57 12.96 38.45
N ILE A 118 5.51 12.00 38.43
CA ILE A 118 6.45 11.76 39.54
C ILE A 118 7.33 12.98 39.83
N SER A 119 7.59 13.84 38.83
CA SER A 119 8.38 15.07 39.04
C SER A 119 7.55 16.29 39.50
N LYS A 120 6.27 16.11 39.84
CA LYS A 120 5.36 17.19 40.26
C LYS A 120 4.89 17.10 41.72
N GLU A 121 5.34 16.08 42.47
CA GLU A 121 5.26 16.01 43.94
C GLU A 121 6.62 16.36 44.57
#